data_AF-A0A926XM49-F1
#
_entry.id   AF-A0A926XM49-F1
#
_cell.length_a   1.000
_cell.length_b   1.000
_cell.length_c   1.000
_cell.angle_alpha   90.00
_cell.angle_beta   90.00
_cell.angle_gamma   90.00
#
_symmetry.space_group_name_H-M   'P 1'
#
loop_
_entity.id
_entity.type
_entity.pdbx_description
1 polymer ?
#
loop_
_entity_poly.entity_id
_entity_poly.type
_entity_poly.pdbx_seq_one_letter_code
_entity_poly.pdbx_strand_id
1 'polypeptide(L)'
;MGLTSVSKPQGKRIYKQPSARSHSFPLRYLQLPAFILTGLGIALAFYFGVKHLPLAPQTETFLPTVTPSLSAPIVQSDPFAEAVKSATTAAQLAQVAKTSSDWQLVAQQWQTAATLMNSVPSDRVQFNLARQKAVEYEKNFQYARKNAEK
;
A
#
# COMPACT_ATOMS: atom_id res chain seq x y z
N MET A 1 -16.45 91.29 9.57
CA MET A 1 -15.23 91.53 8.76
C MET A 1 -14.26 90.39 9.03
N GLY A 2 -13.67 89.80 7.98
CA GLY A 2 -12.46 88.97 8.10
C GLY A 2 -12.70 87.45 8.05
N LEU A 3 -12.62 86.90 6.84
CA LEU A 3 -12.50 85.46 6.55
C LEU A 3 -11.11 84.96 6.96
N THR A 4 -11.01 83.78 7.57
CA THR A 4 -9.88 82.86 7.30
C THR A 4 -10.34 81.40 7.31
N SER A 5 -9.96 80.74 6.22
CA SER A 5 -10.09 79.33 5.90
C SER A 5 -9.27 78.47 6.85
N VAL A 6 -9.80 77.32 7.28
CA VAL A 6 -8.98 76.23 7.80
C VAL A 6 -9.35 74.94 7.09
N SER A 7 -8.49 74.60 6.13
CA SER A 7 -8.41 73.30 5.47
C SER A 7 -8.09 72.20 6.50
N LYS A 8 -8.89 71.13 6.52
CA LYS A 8 -8.60 69.92 7.31
C LYS A 8 -7.47 69.13 6.65
N PRO A 9 -6.40 68.75 7.37
CA PRO A 9 -5.39 67.85 6.81
C PRO A 9 -5.97 66.44 6.66
N GLN A 10 -5.80 65.84 5.47
CA GLN A 10 -5.97 64.41 5.26
C GLN A 10 -4.90 63.65 6.04
N GLY A 11 -5.23 63.26 7.27
CA GLY A 11 -4.42 62.34 8.06
C GLY A 11 -4.44 60.95 7.44
N LYS A 12 -3.31 60.54 6.86
CA LYS A 12 -3.06 59.14 6.48
C LYS A 12 -3.24 58.27 7.73
N ARG A 13 -4.25 57.40 7.74
CA ARG A 13 -4.42 56.41 8.81
C ARG A 13 -3.33 55.35 8.68
N ILE A 14 -2.18 55.60 9.29
CA ILE A 14 -1.19 54.58 9.61
C ILE A 14 -1.77 53.79 10.78
N TYR A 15 -2.42 52.67 10.49
CA TYR A 15 -2.75 51.73 11.54
C TYR A 15 -1.46 51.01 11.95
N LYS A 16 -0.96 51.31 13.14
CA LYS A 16 0.01 50.45 13.84
C LYS A 16 -0.67 49.12 14.10
N GLN A 17 -0.24 48.09 13.39
CA GLN A 17 -0.64 46.71 13.64
C GLN A 17 -0.06 46.28 15.00
N PRO A 18 -0.89 45.91 15.99
CA PRO A 18 -0.39 45.42 17.26
C PRO A 18 0.24 44.04 17.05
N SER A 19 1.46 43.88 17.56
CA SER A 19 2.20 42.62 17.64
C SER A 19 1.51 41.67 18.63
N ALA A 20 0.48 40.98 18.16
CA ALA A 20 -0.04 39.79 18.84
C ALA A 20 0.80 38.59 18.43
N ARG A 21 1.62 38.10 19.37
CA ARG A 21 2.23 36.77 19.33
C ARG A 21 1.11 35.72 19.35
N SER A 22 0.54 35.44 18.19
CA SER A 22 -0.31 34.27 17.96
C SER A 22 0.59 33.16 17.43
N HIS A 23 0.95 32.22 18.30
CA HIS A 23 1.22 30.85 17.85
C HIS A 23 -0.08 30.06 17.99
N SER A 24 -1.14 30.51 17.32
CA SER A 24 -2.23 29.62 16.95
C SER A 24 -1.68 28.76 15.82
N PHE A 25 -1.29 27.53 16.16
CA PHE A 25 -1.00 26.48 15.21
C PHE A 25 -2.07 26.52 14.12
N PRO A 26 -1.71 26.63 12.83
CA PRO A 26 -2.70 26.49 11.80
C PRO A 26 -3.23 25.06 11.93
N LEU A 27 -4.52 24.91 12.23
CA LEU A 27 -5.30 23.75 11.82
C LEU A 27 -5.33 23.77 10.28
N ARG A 28 -4.16 23.56 9.66
CA ARG A 28 -4.06 22.89 8.38
C ARG A 28 -4.60 21.51 8.67
N TYR A 29 -5.91 21.43 8.48
CA TYR A 29 -6.67 20.28 8.07
C TYR A 29 -5.90 19.56 6.95
N LEU A 30 -4.83 18.87 7.33
CA LEU A 30 -4.06 18.01 6.47
C LEU A 30 -5.00 16.86 6.23
N GLN A 31 -5.51 16.80 5.00
CA GLN A 31 -6.37 15.75 4.53
C GLN A 31 -5.66 14.41 4.73
N LEU A 32 -5.89 13.77 5.86
CA LEU A 32 -5.76 12.33 5.96
C LEU A 32 -7.14 11.84 5.57
N PRO A 33 -7.37 11.42 4.31
CA PRO A 33 -8.60 10.71 4.01
C PRO A 33 -8.65 9.53 4.98
N ALA A 34 -9.69 9.53 5.82
CA ALA A 34 -10.08 8.45 6.70
C ALA A 34 -10.59 7.25 5.87
N PHE A 35 -9.77 6.78 4.92
CA PHE A 35 -10.08 5.75 3.94
C PHE A 35 -8.85 4.86 3.62
N ILE A 36 -7.97 4.62 4.59
CA ILE A 36 -6.94 3.55 4.50
C ILE A 36 -7.15 2.45 5.56
N LEU A 37 -8.20 2.55 6.39
CA LEU A 37 -8.46 1.55 7.46
C LEU A 37 -9.66 0.63 7.21
N THR A 38 -10.38 0.77 6.09
CA THR A 38 -11.47 -0.16 5.71
C THR A 38 -11.34 -0.73 4.29
N GLY A 39 -10.22 -0.47 3.60
CA GLY A 39 -10.09 -0.76 2.17
C GLY A 39 -8.91 -1.62 1.74
N LEU A 40 -8.09 -2.17 2.66
CA LEU A 40 -6.95 -3.02 2.26
C LEU A 40 -7.31 -4.52 2.09
N GLY A 41 -8.57 -4.90 2.37
CA GLY A 41 -9.01 -6.30 2.39
C GLY A 41 -9.85 -6.78 1.21
N ILE A 42 -10.35 -5.88 0.34
CA ILE A 42 -11.38 -6.27 -0.65
C ILE A 42 -10.83 -6.34 -2.10
N ALA A 43 -9.76 -5.61 -2.42
CA ALA A 43 -9.28 -5.55 -3.82
C ALA A 43 -8.60 -6.85 -4.32
N LEU A 44 -8.25 -7.80 -3.45
CA LEU A 44 -7.66 -9.08 -3.88
C LEU A 44 -8.70 -10.19 -4.11
N ALA A 45 -9.93 -10.03 -3.62
CA ALA A 45 -10.98 -11.04 -3.77
C ALA A 45 -11.70 -10.99 -5.13
N PHE A 46 -11.65 -9.86 -5.85
CA PHE A 46 -12.43 -9.67 -7.09
C PHE A 46 -11.71 -10.04 -8.39
N TYR A 47 -10.40 -10.34 -8.36
CA TYR A 47 -9.66 -10.66 -9.60
C TYR A 47 -9.57 -12.15 -9.92
N PHE A 48 -9.90 -13.04 -8.97
CA PHE A 48 -9.99 -14.48 -9.21
C PHE A 48 -11.45 -14.90 -9.41
N GLY A 49 -12.04 -14.43 -10.50
CA GLY A 49 -13.22 -15.05 -11.08
C GLY A 49 -12.87 -16.48 -11.49
N VAL A 50 -13.17 -17.44 -10.63
CA VAL A 50 -13.21 -18.87 -10.91
C VAL A 50 -14.18 -19.09 -12.08
N LYS A 51 -13.66 -19.08 -13.31
CA LYS A 51 -14.39 -19.54 -14.48
C LYS A 51 -14.15 -21.03 -14.65
N HIS A 52 -15.04 -21.80 -14.03
CA HIS A 52 -15.53 -23.13 -14.41
C HIS A 52 -14.49 -24.15 -14.90
N LEU A 53 -14.11 -25.06 -14.01
CA LEU A 53 -13.53 -26.35 -14.36
C LEU A 53 -14.66 -27.26 -14.88
N PRO A 54 -14.69 -27.64 -16.18
CA PRO A 54 -15.49 -28.79 -16.56
C PRO A 54 -14.77 -30.05 -16.04
N LEU A 55 -15.45 -30.83 -15.20
CA LEU A 55 -15.06 -32.22 -14.96
C LEU A 55 -15.26 -32.98 -16.28
N ALA A 56 -14.23 -33.00 -17.12
CA ALA A 56 -14.19 -33.95 -18.21
C ALA A 56 -13.93 -35.34 -17.59
N PRO A 57 -14.82 -36.33 -17.79
CA PRO A 57 -14.51 -37.70 -17.42
C PRO A 57 -13.30 -38.15 -18.25
N GLN A 58 -12.26 -38.60 -17.55
CA GLN A 58 -11.06 -39.17 -18.16
C GLN A 58 -11.46 -40.52 -18.77
N THR A 59 -11.73 -40.55 -20.07
CA THR A 59 -11.77 -41.82 -20.80
C THR A 59 -10.33 -42.31 -20.91
N GLU A 60 -9.99 -43.30 -20.10
CA GLU A 60 -8.76 -44.06 -20.16
C GLU A 60 -8.58 -44.66 -21.57
N THR A 61 -7.41 -44.48 -22.18
CA THR A 61 -6.92 -45.32 -23.26
C THR A 61 -5.45 -45.59 -22.98
N PHE A 62 -5.18 -46.79 -22.48
CA PHE A 62 -3.86 -47.32 -22.19
C PHE A 62 -3.12 -47.66 -23.49
N LEU A 63 -1.87 -47.22 -23.62
CA LEU A 63 -0.85 -47.80 -24.50
C LEU A 63 0.50 -47.74 -23.74
N PRO A 64 1.13 -48.88 -23.40
CA PRO A 64 2.43 -48.88 -22.75
C PRO A 64 3.56 -48.91 -23.79
N THR A 65 4.38 -47.85 -23.84
CA THR A 65 5.70 -47.87 -24.49
C THR A 65 6.75 -47.21 -23.61
N VAL A 66 7.43 -48.08 -22.86
CA VAL A 66 8.80 -48.09 -22.30
C VAL A 66 9.75 -46.86 -22.41
N THR A 67 10.17 -46.36 -21.21
CA THR A 67 11.58 -46.14 -20.75
C THR A 67 12.36 -44.86 -21.19
N PRO A 68 13.27 -44.27 -20.36
CA PRO A 68 13.18 -43.80 -18.98
C PRO A 68 13.63 -42.31 -18.85
N SER A 69 13.43 -41.66 -17.71
CA SER A 69 14.45 -40.86 -17.01
C SER A 69 13.80 -40.01 -15.93
N LEU A 70 14.31 -40.18 -14.72
CA LEU A 70 13.99 -39.41 -13.54
C LEU A 70 14.20 -37.91 -13.82
N SER A 71 13.13 -37.14 -13.72
CA SER A 71 13.20 -35.82 -13.13
C SER A 71 11.97 -35.70 -12.26
N ALA A 72 12.16 -35.94 -10.96
CA ALA A 72 11.22 -35.42 -9.99
C ALA A 72 11.03 -33.93 -10.31
N PRO A 73 9.80 -33.41 -10.43
CA PRO A 73 9.62 -31.99 -10.66
C PRO A 73 10.28 -31.28 -9.48
N ILE A 74 11.41 -30.62 -9.74
CA ILE A 74 11.94 -29.58 -8.87
C ILE A 74 10.78 -28.62 -8.66
N VAL A 75 10.18 -28.68 -7.46
CA VAL A 75 9.15 -27.73 -7.04
C VAL A 75 9.88 -26.41 -6.85
N GLN A 76 10.14 -25.73 -7.96
CA GLN A 76 10.73 -24.41 -7.96
C GLN A 76 9.68 -23.50 -7.35
N SER A 77 9.95 -22.96 -6.17
CA SER A 77 8.97 -22.15 -5.47
C SER A 77 8.67 -20.89 -6.30
N ASP A 78 7.39 -20.57 -6.43
CA ASP A 78 6.93 -19.47 -7.26
C ASP A 78 7.00 -18.16 -6.45
N PRO A 79 7.94 -17.25 -6.76
CA PRO A 79 8.10 -16.01 -6.00
C PRO A 79 6.82 -15.16 -5.99
N PHE A 80 6.00 -15.23 -7.05
CA PHE A 80 4.73 -14.50 -7.07
C PHE A 80 3.75 -15.06 -6.02
N ALA A 81 3.57 -16.38 -5.99
CA ALA A 81 2.67 -17.03 -5.04
C ALA A 81 3.12 -16.82 -3.58
N GLU A 82 4.42 -16.93 -3.32
CA GLU A 82 4.98 -16.67 -1.99
C GLU A 82 4.84 -15.21 -1.57
N ALA A 83 5.03 -14.27 -2.50
CA ALA A 83 4.81 -12.86 -2.22
C ALA A 83 3.36 -12.58 -1.82
N VAL A 84 2.39 -13.16 -2.55
CA VAL A 84 0.96 -13.04 -2.23
C VAL A 84 0.68 -13.62 -0.85
N LYS A 85 1.21 -14.80 -0.52
CA LYS A 85 1.06 -15.40 0.81
C LYS A 85 1.59 -14.46 1.91
N SER A 86 2.79 -13.90 1.72
CA SER A 86 3.39 -12.98 2.69
C SER A 86 2.56 -11.71 2.87
N ALA A 87 2.07 -11.13 1.77
CA ALA A 87 1.19 -9.97 1.79
C ALA A 87 -0.15 -10.25 2.50
N THR A 88 -0.74 -11.42 2.27
CA THR A 88 -1.96 -11.84 2.98
C THR A 88 -1.71 -11.95 4.48
N THR A 89 -0.61 -12.58 4.90
CA THR A 89 -0.23 -12.64 6.32
C THR A 89 0.01 -11.25 6.90
N ALA A 90 0.69 -10.36 6.17
CA ALA A 90 0.91 -8.98 6.61
C ALA A 90 -0.41 -8.25 6.86
N ALA A 91 -1.37 -8.36 5.94
CA ALA A 91 -2.68 -7.74 6.06
C ALA A 91 -3.47 -8.31 7.24
N GLN A 92 -3.42 -9.62 7.48
CA GLN A 92 -4.08 -10.26 8.63
C GLN A 92 -3.48 -9.81 9.96
N LEU A 93 -2.15 -9.78 10.07
CA LEU A 93 -1.45 -9.31 11.27
C LEU A 93 -1.78 -7.83 11.54
N ALA A 94 -1.84 -7.00 10.49
CA ALA A 94 -2.12 -5.57 10.64
C ALA A 94 -3.51 -5.29 11.23
N GLN A 95 -4.48 -6.17 11.01
CA GLN A 95 -5.83 -6.03 11.57
C GLN A 95 -5.87 -6.16 13.09
N VAL A 96 -4.93 -6.91 13.67
CA VAL A 96 -4.88 -7.20 15.11
C VAL A 96 -3.69 -6.59 15.84
N ALA A 97 -2.78 -5.93 15.11
CA ALA A 97 -1.58 -5.31 15.66
C ALA A 97 -1.92 -4.17 16.63
N LYS A 98 -1.36 -4.22 17.84
CA LYS A 98 -1.59 -3.21 18.90
C LYS A 98 -0.29 -2.59 19.39
N THR A 99 0.79 -3.36 19.35
CA THR A 99 2.09 -2.96 19.89
C THR A 99 3.08 -2.66 18.78
N SER A 100 4.14 -1.90 19.11
CA SER A 100 5.27 -1.69 18.21
C SER A 100 5.82 -3.01 17.66
N SER A 101 5.93 -4.05 18.51
CA SER A 101 6.40 -5.38 18.09
C SER A 101 5.47 -6.05 17.08
N ASP A 102 4.15 -5.96 17.26
CA ASP A 102 3.20 -6.48 16.28
C ASP A 102 3.37 -5.79 14.92
N TRP A 103 3.56 -4.47 14.93
CA TRP A 103 3.79 -3.69 13.71
C TRP A 103 5.13 -4.01 13.04
N GLN A 104 6.15 -4.41 13.80
CA GLN A 104 7.41 -4.90 13.24
C GLN A 104 7.19 -6.22 12.47
N LEU A 105 6.34 -7.13 12.97
CA LEU A 105 5.99 -8.37 12.26
C LEU A 105 5.22 -8.07 10.97
N VAL A 106 4.26 -7.14 11.02
CA VAL A 106 3.54 -6.66 9.82
C VAL A 106 4.52 -6.10 8.79
N ALA A 107 5.47 -5.28 9.22
CA ALA A 107 6.48 -4.68 8.35
C ALA A 107 7.35 -5.77 7.68
N GLN A 108 7.83 -6.74 8.43
CA GLN A 108 8.63 -7.85 7.89
C GLN A 108 7.87 -8.60 6.78
N GLN A 109 6.60 -8.91 6.98
CA GLN A 109 5.78 -9.61 5.99
C GLN A 109 5.54 -8.77 4.72
N TRP A 110 5.34 -7.45 4.84
CA TRP A 110 5.24 -6.57 3.67
C TRP A 110 6.55 -6.44 2.91
N GLN A 111 7.67 -6.33 3.62
CA GLN A 111 9.00 -6.28 3.02
C GLN A 111 9.28 -7.56 2.23
N THR A 112 9.07 -8.73 2.84
CA THR A 112 9.23 -10.02 2.16
C THR A 112 8.35 -10.11 0.92
N ALA A 113 7.09 -9.67 0.99
CA ALA A 113 6.20 -9.65 -0.17
C ALA A 113 6.74 -8.75 -1.29
N ALA A 114 7.21 -7.54 -0.97
CA ALA A 114 7.77 -6.61 -1.95
C ALA A 114 9.04 -7.17 -2.60
N THR A 115 9.94 -7.76 -1.81
CA THR A 115 11.16 -8.40 -2.31
C THR A 115 10.85 -9.55 -3.27
N LEU A 116 9.92 -10.43 -2.90
CA LEU A 116 9.52 -11.57 -3.73
C LEU A 116 8.82 -11.13 -5.02
N MET A 117 7.96 -10.10 -4.97
CA MET A 117 7.38 -9.51 -6.18
C MET A 117 8.45 -8.92 -7.10
N ASN A 118 9.50 -8.32 -6.54
CA ASN A 118 10.62 -7.79 -7.33
C ASN A 118 11.48 -8.90 -7.95
N SER A 119 11.50 -10.11 -7.38
CA SER A 119 12.26 -11.25 -7.90
C SER A 119 11.51 -12.10 -8.92
N VAL A 120 10.25 -11.78 -9.24
CA VAL A 120 9.51 -12.48 -10.29
C VAL A 120 10.25 -12.29 -11.64
N PRO A 121 10.61 -13.38 -12.34
CA PRO A 121 11.30 -13.29 -13.62
C PRO A 121 10.44 -12.63 -14.72
N SER A 122 11.08 -11.95 -15.68
CA SER A 122 10.41 -11.20 -16.74
C SER A 122 9.70 -12.05 -17.78
N ASP A 123 10.02 -13.34 -17.87
CA ASP A 123 9.37 -14.33 -18.74
C ASP A 123 8.06 -14.88 -18.16
N ARG A 124 7.75 -14.58 -16.88
CA ARG A 124 6.50 -14.98 -16.25
C ARG A 124 5.35 -14.06 -16.64
N VAL A 125 4.18 -14.65 -16.86
CA VAL A 125 2.93 -13.94 -17.19
C VAL A 125 2.60 -12.89 -16.12
N GLN A 126 2.91 -13.17 -14.85
CA GLN A 126 2.63 -12.28 -13.73
C GLN A 126 3.63 -11.13 -13.57
N PHE A 127 4.70 -11.04 -14.37
CA PHE A 127 5.80 -10.08 -14.14
C PHE A 127 5.31 -8.63 -13.99
N ASN A 128 4.51 -8.13 -14.93
CA ASN A 128 4.03 -6.76 -14.89
C ASN A 128 3.16 -6.47 -13.65
N LEU A 129 2.31 -7.43 -13.27
CA LEU A 129 1.52 -7.34 -12.05
C LEU A 129 2.41 -7.37 -10.80
N ALA A 130 3.43 -8.22 -10.79
CA ALA A 130 4.38 -8.32 -9.69
C ALA A 130 5.11 -6.99 -9.48
N ARG A 131 5.62 -6.36 -10.54
CA ARG A 131 6.27 -5.05 -10.45
C ARG A 131 5.34 -3.97 -9.89
N GLN A 132 4.08 -3.96 -10.29
CA GLN A 132 3.09 -3.03 -9.73
C GLN A 132 2.83 -3.30 -8.25
N LYS A 133 2.67 -4.58 -7.87
CA LYS A 133 2.43 -4.99 -6.48
C LYS A 133 3.63 -4.74 -5.57
N ALA A 134 4.86 -4.87 -6.06
CA ALA A 134 6.06 -4.53 -5.31
C ALA A 134 6.03 -3.07 -4.81
N VAL A 135 5.60 -2.13 -5.65
CA VAL A 135 5.48 -0.71 -5.28
C VAL A 135 4.40 -0.49 -4.22
N GLU A 136 3.27 -1.20 -4.32
CA GLU A 136 2.19 -1.14 -3.33
C GLU A 136 2.64 -1.73 -1.98
N TYR A 137 3.29 -2.88 -2.00
CA TYR A 137 3.76 -3.57 -0.80
C TYR A 137 4.87 -2.80 -0.09
N GLU A 138 5.75 -2.13 -0.83
CA GLU A 138 6.75 -1.23 -0.24
C GLU A 138 6.08 -0.06 0.51
N LYS A 139 5.00 0.53 -0.03
CA LYS A 139 4.25 1.57 0.68
C LYS A 139 3.64 1.03 1.98
N ASN A 140 3.11 -0.18 1.95
CA ASN A 140 2.54 -0.83 3.14
C ASN A 140 3.61 -1.16 4.18
N PHE A 141 4.81 -1.58 3.74
CA PHE A 141 5.97 -1.75 4.61
C PHE A 141 6.33 -0.45 5.34
N GLN A 142 6.44 0.66 4.60
CA GLN A 142 6.75 1.97 5.20
C GLN A 142 5.67 2.43 6.18
N TYR A 143 4.40 2.14 5.88
CA TYR A 143 3.31 2.39 6.81
C TYR A 143 3.45 1.56 8.10
N ALA A 144 3.70 0.26 7.99
CA ALA A 144 3.87 -0.62 9.14
C ALA A 144 5.07 -0.18 10.00
N ARG A 145 6.20 0.17 9.37
CA ARG A 145 7.37 0.72 10.06
C ARG A 145 7.06 1.97 10.88
N LYS A 146 6.34 2.94 10.30
CA LYS A 146 5.94 4.15 11.02
C LYS A 146 5.05 3.85 12.23
N ASN A 147 4.27 2.77 12.19
CA ASN A 147 3.47 2.35 13.35
C ASN A 147 4.30 1.60 14.40
N ALA A 148 5.37 0.92 13.98
CA ALA A 148 6.33 0.30 14.89
C ALA A 148 7.18 1.33 15.67
N GLU A 149 7.29 2.57 15.19
CA GLU A 149 8.08 3.64 15.83
C GLU A 149 7.28 4.49 16.84
N LYS A 150 5.97 4.22 16.99
CA LYS A 150 5.09 4.90 17.95
C LYS A 150 5.15 4.24 19.33
#